data_AF-A0A356DXU9-F1
#
_entry.id   AF-A0A356DXU9-F1
#
_cell.length_a   1.000
_cell.length_b   1.000
_cell.length_c   1.000
_cell.angle_alpha   90.00
_cell.angle_beta   90.00
_cell.angle_gamma   90.00
#
_symmetry.space_group_name_H-M   'P 1'
#
loop_
_entity.id
_entity.type
_entity.pdbx_description
1 polymer ?
#
loop_
_entity_poly.entity_id
_entity_poly.type
_entity_poly.pdbx_seq_one_letter_code
_entity_poly.pdbx_strand_id
1 'polypeptide(L)'
;MTDPKIIDIGTPPDPEEETKKSFSFRPLTSYGLPRWSVFALAAVGLLYILNPTFGLIEFIPDNLPIIGNLDEGVAFLLVMYGVIELMEGKKEIE
;
A
#
# COMPACT_ATOMS: atom_id res chain seq x y z
N MET A 1 4.92 25.03 -53.94
CA MET A 1 5.42 23.84 -53.23
C MET A 1 5.22 24.14 -51.75
N THR A 2 4.17 23.55 -51.17
CA THR A 2 3.69 23.86 -49.82
C THR A 2 4.59 23.20 -48.78
N ASP A 3 4.86 23.94 -47.71
CA ASP A 3 5.80 23.65 -46.64
C ASP A 3 5.65 22.27 -45.97
N PRO A 4 6.75 21.66 -45.50
CA PRO A 4 6.71 20.35 -44.87
C PRO A 4 5.94 20.39 -43.55
N LYS A 5 5.14 19.33 -43.37
CA LYS A 5 4.32 18.99 -42.20
C LYS A 5 5.05 19.32 -40.89
N ILE A 6 4.58 20.36 -40.18
CA ILE A 6 4.95 20.62 -38.79
C ILE A 6 4.51 19.40 -37.98
N ILE A 7 5.49 18.71 -37.44
CA ILE A 7 5.30 17.63 -36.48
C ILE A 7 4.81 18.34 -35.21
N ASP A 8 3.56 18.10 -34.82
CA ASP A 8 3.00 18.60 -33.57
C ASP A 8 3.75 17.92 -32.42
N ILE A 9 4.85 18.57 -32.01
CA ILE A 9 5.59 18.24 -30.80
C ILE A 9 4.68 18.74 -29.67
N GLY A 10 3.69 17.90 -29.36
CA GLY A 10 2.86 18.06 -28.18
C GLY A 10 3.78 18.28 -26.99
N THR A 11 3.39 19.25 -26.16
CA THR A 11 4.02 19.71 -24.93
C THR A 11 4.93 18.65 -24.30
N PRO A 12 6.22 18.96 -23.99
CA PRO A 12 7.04 18.03 -23.22
C PRO A 12 6.30 17.71 -21.91
N PRO A 13 6.29 16.43 -21.47
CA PRO A 13 5.65 16.07 -20.21
C PRO A 13 6.23 16.96 -19.12
N ASP A 14 5.35 17.63 -18.38
CA ASP A 14 5.74 18.50 -17.29
C ASP A 14 6.57 17.68 -16.29
N PRO A 15 7.84 18.05 -15.97
CA PRO A 15 8.65 17.32 -15.00
C PRO A 15 7.98 17.23 -13.61
N GLU A 16 6.96 18.04 -13.35
CA GLU A 16 6.11 17.95 -12.15
C GLU A 16 5.12 16.76 -12.17
N GLU A 17 4.77 16.21 -13.34
CA GLU A 17 3.91 15.02 -13.45
C GLU A 17 4.66 13.70 -13.18
N GLU A 18 5.93 13.60 -13.57
CA GLU A 18 6.73 12.38 -13.34
C GLU A 18 7.18 12.23 -11.88
N THR A 19 7.44 13.34 -11.19
CA THR A 19 7.86 13.36 -9.78
C THR A 19 6.72 13.04 -8.81
N LYS A 20 5.46 13.15 -9.26
CA LYS A 20 4.25 12.74 -8.52
C LYS A 20 3.91 11.25 -8.62
N LYS A 21 4.80 10.40 -9.15
CA LYS A 21 4.77 8.94 -8.92
C LYS A 21 5.24 8.54 -7.51
N SER A 22 5.23 9.48 -6.56
CA SER A 22 5.52 9.24 -5.16
C SER A 22 4.43 8.35 -4.57
N PHE A 23 4.75 7.07 -4.36
CA PHE A 23 4.02 6.08 -3.55
C PHE A 23 2.52 6.42 -3.33
N SER A 24 1.67 6.06 -4.29
CA SER A 24 0.23 6.34 -4.18
C SER A 24 -0.39 5.37 -3.15
N PHE A 25 -0.44 5.80 -1.88
CA PHE A 25 -1.14 5.12 -0.77
C PHE A 25 -2.66 5.20 -0.96
N ARG A 26 -3.14 4.58 -2.03
CA ARG A 26 -4.58 4.49 -2.33
C ARG A 26 -5.21 3.39 -1.47
N PRO A 27 -6.48 3.53 -1.08
CA PRO A 27 -7.21 2.46 -0.42
C PRO A 27 -7.18 1.18 -1.25
N LEU A 28 -7.08 0.02 -0.59
CA LEU A 28 -7.02 -1.27 -1.28
C LEU A 28 -8.32 -1.56 -2.05
N THR A 29 -9.42 -0.95 -1.63
CA THR A 29 -10.70 -1.03 -2.35
C THR A 29 -10.64 -0.42 -3.74
N SER A 30 -9.76 0.56 -3.98
CA SER A 30 -9.56 1.13 -5.33
C SER A 30 -8.97 0.13 -6.32
N TYR A 31 -8.32 -0.93 -5.83
CA TYR A 31 -7.79 -2.03 -6.63
C TYR A 31 -8.80 -3.18 -6.80
N GLY A 32 -10.05 -3.03 -6.33
CA GLY A 32 -11.11 -4.03 -6.46
C GLY A 32 -11.21 -5.02 -5.29
N LEU A 33 -10.44 -4.83 -4.22
CA LEU A 33 -10.58 -5.63 -3.00
C LEU A 33 -11.83 -5.18 -2.22
N PRO A 34 -12.67 -6.10 -1.72
CA PRO A 34 -13.82 -5.70 -0.93
C PRO A 34 -13.38 -5.12 0.43
N ARG A 35 -14.03 -4.03 0.88
CA ARG A 35 -13.66 -3.32 2.13
C ARG A 35 -13.56 -4.25 3.35
N TRP A 36 -14.48 -5.21 3.47
CA TRP A 36 -14.49 -6.16 4.58
C TRP A 36 -13.23 -7.04 4.61
N SER A 37 -12.66 -7.40 3.45
CA SER A 37 -11.45 -8.21 3.40
C SER A 37 -10.23 -7.40 3.81
N VAL A 38 -10.19 -6.11 3.47
CA VAL A 38 -9.14 -5.19 3.91
C VAL A 38 -9.12 -5.10 5.44
N PHE A 39 -10.28 -4.93 6.07
CA PHE A 39 -10.39 -4.91 7.53
C PHE A 39 -10.07 -6.27 8.18
N ALA A 40 -10.49 -7.37 7.56
CA ALA A 40 -10.15 -8.71 8.05
C ALA A 40 -8.64 -8.94 8.05
N LEU A 41 -7.96 -8.58 6.95
CA LEU A 41 -6.50 -8.69 6.84
C LEU A 41 -5.77 -7.75 7.82
N ALA A 42 -6.27 -6.53 7.99
CA ALA A 42 -5.73 -5.60 8.98
C ALA A 42 -5.88 -6.13 10.41
N ALA A 43 -7.00 -6.76 10.75
CA ALA A 43 -7.21 -7.38 12.06
C ALA A 43 -6.27 -8.57 12.30
N VAL A 44 -6.05 -9.40 11.27
CA VAL A 44 -5.06 -10.50 11.33
C VAL A 44 -3.65 -9.94 11.54
N GLY A 45 -3.25 -8.92 10.78
CA GLY A 45 -1.96 -8.25 10.95
C GLY A 45 -1.80 -7.66 12.35
N LEU A 46 -2.85 -7.03 12.89
CA LEU A 46 -2.82 -6.48 14.24
C LEU A 46 -2.64 -7.58 15.30
N LEU A 47 -3.38 -8.68 15.17
CA LEU A 47 -3.24 -9.83 16.08
C LEU A 47 -1.84 -10.45 16.00
N TYR A 48 -1.24 -10.48 14.80
CA TYR A 48 0.12 -10.96 14.57
C TYR A 48 1.16 -10.09 15.27
N ILE A 49 1.13 -8.76 15.05
CA ILE A 49 2.06 -7.79 15.65
C ILE A 49 1.94 -7.78 17.18
N LEU A 50 0.72 -7.94 17.71
CA LEU A 50 0.52 -8.02 19.15
C LEU A 50 1.20 -9.24 19.77
N ASN A 51 1.55 -10.25 18.95
CA ASN A 51 2.26 -11.47 19.33
C ASN A 51 1.81 -11.97 20.73
N PRO A 52 0.51 -12.26 20.92
CA PRO A 52 -0.04 -12.58 22.25
C PRO A 52 0.60 -13.83 22.86
N THR A 53 1.25 -14.64 22.04
CA THR A 53 1.98 -15.85 22.41
C THR A 53 3.45 -15.61 22.79
N PHE A 54 3.96 -14.37 22.77
CA PHE A 54 5.35 -14.01 23.12
C PHE A 54 6.43 -14.88 22.44
N GLY A 55 6.21 -15.28 21.19
CA GLY A 55 7.16 -16.14 20.46
C GLY A 55 7.25 -17.59 20.97
N LEU A 56 6.31 -18.06 21.80
CA LEU A 56 6.30 -19.44 22.31
C LEU A 56 5.90 -20.49 21.26
N ILE A 57 5.29 -20.08 20.15
CA ILE A 57 4.85 -20.95 19.04
C ILE A 57 5.33 -20.32 17.73
N GLU A 58 6.64 -20.38 17.48
CA GLU A 58 7.23 -20.00 16.19
C GLU A 58 7.50 -21.27 15.36
N PHE A 59 6.76 -21.43 14.26
CA PHE A 59 6.96 -22.54 13.31
C PHE A 59 8.17 -22.32 12.39
N ILE A 60 8.66 -21.08 12.29
CA ILE A 60 9.77 -20.66 11.44
C ILE A 60 10.79 -19.94 12.33
N PRO A 61 12.08 -20.31 12.30
CA PRO A 61 13.10 -19.64 13.08
C PRO A 61 13.46 -18.29 12.41
N ASP A 62 12.78 -17.21 12.79
CA ASP A 62 12.92 -15.88 12.19
C ASP A 62 14.04 -15.01 12.83
N ASN A 63 14.89 -15.59 13.70
CA ASN A 63 15.94 -14.88 14.45
C ASN A 63 17.23 -14.57 13.67
N LEU A 64 17.18 -14.43 12.33
CA LEU A 64 18.38 -14.05 11.57
C LEU A 64 18.67 -12.55 11.72
N PRO A 65 19.88 -12.15 12.16
CA PRO A 65 20.21 -10.77 12.57
C PRO A 65 20.22 -9.72 11.42
N ILE A 66 19.71 -10.05 10.23
CA ILE A 66 19.68 -9.19 9.04
C ILE A 66 18.31 -9.23 8.33
N ILE A 67 17.54 -10.32 8.44
CA ILE A 67 16.28 -10.56 7.69
C ILE A 67 15.11 -10.89 8.63
N GLY A 68 15.36 -11.03 9.94
CA GLY A 68 14.33 -11.42 10.89
C GLY A 68 13.15 -10.44 10.92
N ASN A 69 11.94 -10.99 11.09
CA ASN A 69 10.67 -10.30 11.26
C ASN A 69 10.11 -9.64 9.98
N LEU A 70 10.41 -10.18 8.81
CA LEU A 70 9.82 -9.70 7.55
C LEU A 70 8.29 -9.85 7.56
N ASP A 71 7.81 -10.91 8.17
CA ASP A 71 6.40 -11.19 8.40
C ASP A 71 5.72 -10.14 9.29
N GLU A 72 6.38 -9.64 10.34
CA GLU A 72 5.90 -8.52 11.16
C GLU A 72 5.80 -7.24 10.31
N GLY A 73 6.73 -7.02 9.39
CA GLY A 73 6.67 -5.93 8.41
C GLY A 73 5.45 -6.03 7.48
N VAL A 74 5.15 -7.24 6.99
CA VAL A 74 3.94 -7.48 6.18
C VAL A 74 2.69 -7.26 7.03
N ALA A 75 2.65 -7.77 8.25
CA ALA A 75 1.55 -7.56 9.18
C ALA A 75 1.31 -6.06 9.45
N PHE A 76 2.37 -5.28 9.61
CA PHE A 76 2.29 -3.83 9.76
C PHE A 76 1.67 -3.16 8.54
N LEU A 77 2.07 -3.54 7.33
CA LEU A 77 1.46 -3.00 6.10
C LEU A 77 -0.02 -3.32 6.02
N LEU A 78 -0.46 -4.52 6.42
CA LEU A 78 -1.88 -4.87 6.45
C LEU A 78 -2.67 -3.96 7.39
N VAL A 79 -2.15 -3.70 8.59
CA VAL A 79 -2.76 -2.77 9.55
C VAL A 79 -2.82 -1.35 8.97
N MET A 80 -1.71 -0.88 8.40
CA MET A 80 -1.61 0.46 7.79
C MET A 80 -2.66 0.66 6.68
N TYR A 81 -2.82 -0.32 5.78
CA TYR A 81 -3.84 -0.24 4.73
C TYR A 81 -5.26 -0.31 5.29
N GLY A 82 -5.50 -1.05 6.38
CA GLY A 82 -6.77 -1.00 7.10
C GLY A 82 -7.10 0.39 7.66
N VAL A 83 -6.10 1.11 8.18
CA VAL A 83 -6.27 2.49 8.66
C VAL A 83 -6.55 3.44 7.50
N ILE A 84 -5.83 3.34 6.39
CA ILE A 84 -6.07 4.15 5.18
C ILE A 84 -7.50 3.92 4.67
N GLU A 85 -7.95 2.66 4.63
CA GLU A 85 -9.31 2.30 4.22
C GLU A 85 -10.38 2.93 5.15
N LEU A 86 -10.12 2.95 6.46
CA LEU A 86 -10.98 3.59 7.45
C LEU A 86 -11.04 5.11 7.27
N MET A 87 -9.89 5.75 6.99
CA MET A 87 -9.82 7.20 6.78
C MET A 87 -10.54 7.63 5.50
N GLU A 88 -10.48 6.83 4.44
CA GLU A 88 -11.16 7.13 3.18
C GLU A 88 -12.68 6.93 3.28
N GLY A 89 -13.14 5.91 4.01
CA GLY A 89 -14.57 5.71 4.25
C GLY A 89 -15.25 6.84 5.00
N LYS A 90 -14.50 7.65 5.76
CA LYS A 90 -15.04 8.85 6.44
C LYS A 90 -15.25 10.02 5.47
N LYS A 91 -14.45 10.13 4.42
CA LYS A 91 -14.53 11.23 3.43
C LYS A 91 -15.69 11.07 2.45
N GLU A 92 -16.16 9.85 2.20
CA GLU A 92 -17.32 9.60 1.34
C GLU A 92 -18.67 9.95 2.01
N ILE A 93 -18.67 10.19 3.33
CA ILE A 93 -19.88 10.44 4.14
C ILE A 93 -20.05 11.95 4.43
N GLU A 94 -19.02 12.78 4.23
CA GLU A 94 -19.08 14.25 4.26
C GLU A 94 -19.46 14.83 2.88
#